data_AF-A0A7S1QTT8-F1
#
_entry.id   AF-A0A7S1QTT8-F1
#
_cell.length_a   1.000
_cell.length_b   1.000
_cell.length_c   1.000
_cell.angle_alpha   90.00
_cell.angle_beta   90.00
_cell.angle_gamma   90.00
#
_symmetry.space_group_name_H-M   'P 1'
#
loop_
_entity.id
_entity.type
_entity.pdbx_description
1 polymer ?
#
loop_
_entity_poly.entity_id
_entity_poly.type
_entity_poly.pdbx_seq_one_letter_code
_entity_poly.pdbx_strand_id
1 'polypeptide(L)'
;QPAAKDRLGAGLRLVLAAAREGEKPGSLPLGHRRVLCLRLVEAFQAGPQAQIRAIEVLAEGLAGGPSAFGRAATAMALRARERALDRMLQRLHPEASLAPQQLDQLANAYRQRLGFSEVPIGEAGQGSSDGGLPALRSNEEAAAALAECLNVGALVMELLADVNRLPSEADDRQVDLGSLSEWAEEAGFRREVFYDADKALLYGSRPADEGRPFLHPLAAAKVLHRLLARDIAAATSEA
;
A
#
# COMPACT_ATOMS: atom_id res chain seq x y z
N GLN A 1 25.19 3.57 7.16
CA GLN A 1 25.62 2.25 6.63
C GLN A 1 25.47 2.25 5.11
N PRO A 2 26.49 1.81 4.33
CA PRO A 2 26.47 1.84 2.87
C PRO A 2 25.31 1.03 2.26
N ALA A 3 25.07 -0.19 2.74
CA ALA A 3 24.02 -1.07 2.22
C ALA A 3 22.60 -0.48 2.29
N ALA A 4 22.26 0.19 3.41
CA ALA A 4 20.97 0.85 3.56
C ALA A 4 20.77 2.00 2.55
N LYS A 5 21.84 2.77 2.29
CA LYS A 5 21.83 3.86 1.31
C LYS A 5 21.69 3.32 -0.11
N ASP A 6 22.36 2.22 -0.43
CA ASP A 6 22.28 1.59 -1.75
C ASP A 6 20.88 1.01 -2.00
N ARG A 7 20.27 0.37 -1.00
CA ARG A 7 18.90 -0.14 -1.07
C ARG A 7 17.89 0.99 -1.28
N LEU A 8 17.98 2.06 -0.49
CA LEU A 8 17.11 3.24 -0.68
C LEU A 8 17.31 3.88 -2.05
N GLY A 9 18.56 3.97 -2.52
CA GLY A 9 18.87 4.46 -3.85
C GLY A 9 18.25 3.58 -4.95
N ALA A 10 18.30 2.27 -4.81
CA ALA A 10 17.66 1.33 -5.73
C ALA A 10 16.12 1.47 -5.71
N GLY A 11 15.52 1.55 -4.52
CA GLY A 11 14.08 1.77 -4.35
C GLY A 11 13.61 3.08 -4.99
N LEU A 12 14.32 4.18 -4.75
CA LEU A 12 13.99 5.47 -5.36
C LEU A 12 14.09 5.42 -6.89
N ARG A 13 15.13 4.78 -7.45
CA ARG A 13 15.25 4.60 -8.90
C ARG A 13 14.10 3.78 -9.47
N LEU A 14 13.68 2.72 -8.79
CA LEU A 14 12.52 1.91 -9.19
C LEU A 14 11.24 2.76 -9.23
N VAL A 15 10.97 3.53 -8.17
CA VAL A 15 9.78 4.40 -8.09
C VAL A 15 9.79 5.45 -9.20
N LEU A 16 10.94 6.10 -9.43
CA LEU A 16 11.08 7.11 -10.49
C LEU A 16 10.97 6.50 -11.89
N ALA A 17 11.49 5.29 -12.10
CA ALA A 17 11.36 4.58 -13.37
C ALA A 17 9.88 4.26 -13.66
N ALA A 18 9.16 3.69 -12.69
CA ALA A 18 7.74 3.40 -12.81
C ALA A 18 6.89 4.68 -13.03
N ALA A 19 7.26 5.79 -12.37
CA ALA A 19 6.61 7.08 -12.60
C ALA A 19 6.87 7.64 -14.00
N ARG A 20 8.00 7.30 -14.64
CA ARG A 20 8.41 7.81 -15.96
C ARG A 20 7.88 6.99 -17.15
N GLU A 21 7.55 5.71 -16.96
CA GLU A 21 7.30 4.76 -18.06
C GLU A 21 6.19 5.14 -19.06
N GLY A 22 5.32 6.10 -18.74
CA GLY A 22 4.30 6.59 -19.66
C GLY A 22 3.13 5.62 -19.80
N GLU A 23 2.41 5.70 -20.92
CA GLU A 23 1.30 4.80 -21.30
C GLU A 23 1.81 3.68 -22.23
N LYS A 24 2.70 2.83 -21.72
CA LYS A 24 3.14 1.64 -22.45
C LYS A 24 2.27 0.45 -22.02
N PRO A 25 2.03 -0.54 -22.89
CA PRO A 25 1.37 -1.78 -22.47
C PRO A 25 2.07 -2.39 -21.25
N GLY A 26 1.30 -2.67 -20.19
CA GLY A 26 1.82 -3.20 -18.92
C GLY A 26 2.40 -2.16 -17.95
N SER A 27 2.42 -0.87 -18.30
CA SER A 27 2.81 0.21 -17.39
C SER A 27 1.70 0.51 -16.37
N LEU A 28 2.03 1.28 -15.34
CA LEU A 28 1.05 1.69 -14.33
C LEU A 28 0.04 2.70 -14.89
N PRO A 29 -1.24 2.60 -14.49
CA PRO A 29 -2.24 3.62 -14.79
C PRO A 29 -1.80 5.03 -14.37
N LEU A 30 -2.30 6.04 -15.09
CA LEU A 30 -2.00 7.44 -14.81
C LEU A 30 -2.34 7.83 -13.36
N GLY A 31 -3.51 7.42 -12.87
CA GLY A 31 -3.93 7.66 -11.49
C GLY A 31 -2.95 7.07 -10.47
N HIS A 32 -2.45 5.85 -10.70
CA HIS A 32 -1.42 5.26 -9.84
C HIS A 32 -0.12 6.07 -9.88
N ARG A 33 0.36 6.45 -11.07
CA ARG A 33 1.58 7.27 -11.21
C ARG A 33 1.46 8.61 -10.50
N ARG A 34 0.30 9.27 -10.59
CA ARG A 34 0.01 10.51 -9.83
C ARG A 34 0.15 10.28 -8.33
N VAL A 35 -0.44 9.20 -7.80
CA VAL A 35 -0.33 8.84 -6.37
C VAL A 35 1.13 8.59 -5.96
N LEU A 36 1.94 7.91 -6.78
CA LEU A 36 3.37 7.72 -6.50
C LEU A 36 4.11 9.07 -6.39
N CYS A 37 3.91 9.95 -7.38
CA CYS A 37 4.57 11.26 -7.41
C CYS A 37 4.16 12.15 -6.25
N LEU A 38 2.85 12.23 -5.95
CA LEU A 38 2.34 13.04 -4.84
C LEU A 38 2.93 12.58 -3.50
N ARG A 39 2.96 11.28 -3.26
CA ARG A 39 3.54 10.72 -2.03
C ARG A 39 5.02 11.00 -1.89
N LEU A 40 5.78 10.95 -2.99
CA LEU A 40 7.19 11.35 -2.96
C LEU A 40 7.31 12.84 -2.61
N VAL A 41 6.54 13.72 -3.26
CA VAL A 41 6.60 15.16 -2.98
C VAL A 41 6.28 15.45 -1.51
N GLU A 42 5.20 14.89 -0.98
CA GLU A 42 4.80 15.02 0.43
C GLU A 42 5.91 14.55 1.37
N ALA A 43 6.50 13.38 1.10
CA ALA A 43 7.57 12.82 1.92
C ALA A 43 8.83 13.69 1.89
N PHE A 44 9.20 14.21 0.72
CA PHE A 44 10.36 15.11 0.57
C PHE A 44 10.17 16.43 1.32
N GLN A 45 8.94 16.93 1.42
CA GLN A 45 8.60 18.11 2.21
C GLN A 45 8.59 17.85 3.72
N ALA A 46 8.19 16.65 4.15
CA ALA A 46 8.09 16.29 5.57
C ALA A 46 9.45 16.04 6.23
N GLY A 47 10.39 15.41 5.53
CA GLY A 47 11.78 15.25 5.98
C GLY A 47 12.35 13.85 5.77
N PRO A 48 13.60 13.59 6.20
CA PRO A 48 14.33 12.37 5.85
C PRO A 48 13.63 11.06 6.29
N GLN A 49 12.98 11.05 7.45
CA GLN A 49 12.29 9.86 7.96
C GLN A 49 11.06 9.52 7.13
N ALA A 50 10.28 10.53 6.74
CA ALA A 50 9.16 10.37 5.82
C ALA A 50 9.63 9.93 4.43
N GLN A 51 10.75 10.48 3.94
CA GLN A 51 11.36 10.06 2.66
C GLN A 51 11.71 8.57 2.65
N ILE A 52 12.41 8.10 3.68
CA ILE A 52 12.78 6.68 3.83
C ILE A 52 11.52 5.80 3.79
N ARG A 53 10.54 6.13 4.65
CA ARG A 53 9.26 5.42 4.74
C ARG A 53 8.53 5.36 3.40
N ALA A 54 8.41 6.49 2.72
CA ALA A 54 7.74 6.57 1.43
C ALA A 54 8.47 5.77 0.36
N ILE A 55 9.79 5.88 0.27
CA ILE A 55 10.58 5.14 -0.73
C ILE A 55 10.44 3.62 -0.52
N GLU A 56 10.57 3.13 0.71
CA GLU A 56 10.41 1.71 1.01
C GLU A 56 9.01 1.21 0.64
N VAL A 57 7.95 1.90 1.08
CA VAL A 57 6.56 1.49 0.84
C VAL A 57 6.23 1.49 -0.65
N LEU A 58 6.67 2.52 -1.39
CA LEU A 58 6.42 2.62 -2.82
C LEU A 58 7.21 1.55 -3.58
N ALA A 59 8.47 1.31 -3.22
CA ALA A 59 9.28 0.26 -3.84
C ALA A 59 8.73 -1.15 -3.56
N GLU A 60 8.30 -1.43 -2.34
CA GLU A 60 7.65 -2.69 -1.94
C GLU A 60 6.36 -2.91 -2.75
N GLY A 61 5.53 -1.87 -2.90
CA GLY A 61 4.31 -1.95 -3.71
C GLY A 61 4.59 -2.24 -5.19
N LEU A 62 5.68 -1.69 -5.73
CA LEU A 62 6.10 -1.94 -7.12
C LEU A 62 6.75 -3.32 -7.31
N ALA A 63 7.31 -3.90 -6.26
CA ALA A 63 7.82 -5.27 -6.28
C ALA A 63 6.70 -6.32 -6.11
N GLY A 64 5.54 -5.91 -5.61
CA GLY A 64 4.41 -6.74 -5.17
C GLY A 64 3.62 -7.52 -6.25
N GLY A 65 4.27 -7.97 -7.32
CA GLY A 65 3.70 -8.92 -8.27
C GLY A 65 4.06 -8.66 -9.74
N PRO A 66 3.95 -9.70 -10.59
CA PRO A 66 4.32 -9.59 -12.00
C PRO A 66 3.34 -8.71 -12.81
N SER A 67 2.07 -8.65 -12.43
CA SER A 67 1.05 -7.88 -13.13
C SER A 67 0.89 -6.45 -12.58
N ALA A 68 0.45 -5.52 -13.44
CA ALA A 68 0.15 -4.15 -13.02
C ALA A 68 -0.96 -4.10 -11.97
N PHE A 69 -1.97 -4.96 -12.10
CA PHE A 69 -3.01 -5.16 -11.09
C PHE A 69 -2.45 -5.60 -9.72
N GLY A 70 -1.59 -6.63 -9.70
CA GLY A 70 -0.98 -7.12 -8.46
C GLY A 70 -0.22 -6.01 -7.73
N ARG A 71 0.63 -5.26 -8.46
CA ARG A 71 1.34 -4.09 -7.91
C ARG A 71 0.39 -3.03 -7.35
N ALA A 72 -0.70 -2.73 -8.04
CA ALA A 72 -1.69 -1.74 -7.56
C ALA A 72 -2.40 -2.18 -6.28
N ALA A 73 -2.86 -3.43 -6.23
CA ALA A 73 -3.52 -3.98 -5.05
C ALA A 73 -2.57 -4.12 -3.86
N THR A 74 -1.31 -4.54 -4.08
CA THR A 74 -0.28 -4.56 -3.04
C THR A 74 0.01 -3.15 -2.54
N ALA A 75 0.19 -2.18 -3.44
CA ALA A 75 0.35 -0.79 -3.04
C ALA A 75 -0.82 -0.28 -2.19
N MET A 76 -2.08 -0.57 -2.56
CA MET A 76 -3.26 -0.26 -1.74
C MET A 76 -3.19 -0.86 -0.34
N ALA A 77 -2.81 -2.14 -0.23
CA ALA A 77 -2.69 -2.82 1.05
C ALA A 77 -1.60 -2.21 1.94
N LEU A 78 -0.44 -1.88 1.36
CA LEU A 78 0.63 -1.19 2.06
C LEU A 78 0.18 0.19 2.55
N ARG A 79 -0.58 0.95 1.75
CA ARG A 79 -1.17 2.23 2.21
C ARG A 79 -2.16 2.04 3.35
N ALA A 80 -2.96 0.97 3.33
CA ALA A 80 -3.84 0.64 4.44
C ALA A 80 -3.04 0.31 5.71
N ARG A 81 -1.95 -0.46 5.58
CA ARG A 81 -1.00 -0.76 6.67
C ARG A 81 -0.37 0.51 7.23
N GLU A 82 0.09 1.43 6.39
CA GLU A 82 0.69 2.69 6.84
C GLU A 82 -0.32 3.58 7.58
N ARG A 83 -1.56 3.69 7.09
CA ARG A 83 -2.63 4.41 7.81
C ARG A 83 -2.99 3.73 9.13
N ALA A 84 -2.94 2.39 9.18
CA ALA A 84 -3.16 1.63 10.40
C ALA A 84 -2.02 1.86 11.41
N LEU A 85 -0.78 1.94 10.93
CA LEU A 85 0.37 2.30 11.74
C LEU A 85 0.19 3.69 12.36
N ASP A 86 -0.20 4.70 11.57
CA ASP A 86 -0.41 6.05 12.09
C ASP A 86 -1.49 6.09 13.20
N ARG A 87 -2.59 5.35 13.03
CA ARG A 87 -3.63 5.18 14.07
C ARG A 87 -3.13 4.42 15.29
N MET A 88 -2.31 3.38 15.08
CA MET A 88 -1.69 2.61 16.16
C MET A 88 -0.79 3.52 17.00
N LEU A 89 -0.01 4.41 16.38
CA LEU A 89 0.83 5.37 17.10
C LEU A 89 0.01 6.30 17.99
N GLN A 90 -1.07 6.87 17.44
CA GLN A 90 -1.99 7.74 18.18
C GLN A 90 -2.61 7.01 19.38
N ARG A 91 -2.91 5.71 19.23
CA ARG A 91 -3.49 4.88 20.30
C ARG A 91 -2.48 4.49 21.37
N LEU A 92 -1.27 4.09 20.99
CA LEU A 92 -0.25 3.61 21.94
C LEU A 92 0.44 4.76 22.69
N HIS A 93 0.41 5.96 22.11
CA HIS A 93 1.04 7.18 22.62
C HIS A 93 0.07 8.37 22.64
N PRO A 94 -1.09 8.26 23.31
CA PRO A 94 -2.11 9.31 23.28
C PRO A 94 -1.67 10.60 23.99
N GLU A 95 -0.73 10.49 24.92
CA GLU A 95 -0.21 11.62 25.71
C GLU A 95 0.97 12.32 25.06
N ALA A 96 1.47 11.77 23.95
CA ALA A 96 2.65 12.29 23.29
C ALA A 96 2.22 13.41 22.32
N SER A 97 2.29 14.66 22.78
CA SER A 97 2.24 15.85 21.91
C SER A 97 3.54 15.94 21.10
N LEU A 98 3.71 15.01 20.17
CA LEU A 98 4.91 14.88 19.35
C LEU A 98 4.85 15.83 18.17
N ALA A 99 5.98 16.51 17.91
CA ALA A 99 6.15 17.21 16.65
C ALA A 99 6.09 16.20 15.47
N PRO A 100 5.69 16.63 14.26
CA PRO A 100 5.58 15.73 13.10
C PRO A 100 6.84 14.89 12.84
N GLN A 101 8.02 15.48 13.01
CA GLN A 101 9.30 14.79 12.84
C GLN A 101 9.51 13.67 13.87
N GLN A 102 9.07 13.87 15.11
CA GLN A 102 9.14 12.84 16.16
C GLN A 102 8.13 11.71 15.89
N LEU A 103 6.96 12.02 15.32
CA LEU A 103 6.00 11.01 14.87
C LEU A 103 6.58 10.13 13.76
N ASP A 104 7.26 10.71 12.77
CA ASP A 104 7.89 9.94 11.70
C ASP A 104 9.04 9.05 12.21
N GLN A 105 9.85 9.55 13.15
CA GLN A 105 10.88 8.74 13.80
C GLN A 105 10.26 7.57 14.58
N LEU A 106 9.19 7.83 15.33
CA LEU A 106 8.47 6.82 16.08
C LEU A 106 7.82 5.79 15.14
N ALA A 107 7.22 6.23 14.03
CA ALA A 107 6.66 5.37 13.00
C ALA A 107 7.72 4.43 12.42
N ASN A 108 8.90 4.94 12.06
CA ASN A 108 9.99 4.11 11.56
C ASN A 108 10.51 3.12 12.60
N ALA A 109 10.47 3.48 13.87
CA ALA A 109 10.93 2.61 14.95
C ALA A 109 9.97 1.42 15.13
N TYR A 110 8.67 1.67 15.06
CA TYR A 110 7.68 0.59 15.01
C TYR A 110 7.74 -0.22 13.73
N ARG A 111 7.98 0.40 12.56
CA ARG A 111 8.18 -0.34 11.30
C ARG A 111 9.31 -1.34 11.41
N GLN A 112 10.48 -0.94 11.91
CA GLN A 112 11.60 -1.86 12.13
C GLN A 112 11.25 -2.97 13.11
N ARG A 113 10.63 -2.60 14.23
CA ARG A 113 10.24 -3.54 15.27
C ARG A 113 9.25 -4.59 14.76
N LEU A 114 8.35 -4.20 13.86
CA LEU A 114 7.36 -5.06 13.22
C LEU A 114 7.89 -5.75 11.95
N GLY A 115 9.15 -5.53 11.57
CA GLY A 115 9.77 -6.15 10.39
C GLY A 115 9.36 -5.54 9.05
N PHE A 116 8.75 -4.34 9.03
CA PHE A 116 8.36 -3.63 7.80
C PHE A 116 9.47 -2.77 7.20
N SER A 117 10.58 -2.58 7.92
CA SER A 117 11.72 -1.82 7.46
C SER A 117 13.00 -2.46 7.96
N GLU A 118 13.97 -2.58 7.06
CA GLU A 118 15.32 -3.03 7.37
C GLU A 118 16.33 -1.87 7.38
N VAL A 119 15.91 -0.68 6.93
CA VAL A 119 16.76 0.51 6.95
C VAL A 119 16.84 1.00 8.39
N PRO A 120 17.99 0.92 9.08
CA PRO A 120 18.11 1.36 10.47
C PRO A 120 17.78 2.85 10.59
N ILE A 121 17.18 3.24 11.71
CA ILE A 121 17.02 4.66 12.04
C ILE A 121 18.42 5.08 12.46
N GLY A 122 19.15 5.70 11.54
CA GLY A 122 20.50 6.13 11.83
C GLY A 122 20.55 7.04 13.07
N GLU A 123 21.73 7.14 13.67
CA GLU A 123 22.07 8.09 14.74
C GLU A 123 21.75 9.56 14.40
N ALA A 124 21.31 9.87 13.17
CA ALA A 124 20.76 11.15 12.74
C ALA A 124 19.49 11.60 13.51
N GLY A 125 18.92 10.76 14.38
CA GLY A 125 17.90 11.12 15.37
C GLY A 125 18.40 11.22 16.82
N GLN A 126 19.67 10.87 17.10
CA GLN A 126 20.29 11.06 18.42
C GLN A 126 20.95 12.44 18.55
N GLY A 127 21.04 13.20 17.46
CA GLY A 127 21.45 14.59 17.45
C GLY A 127 20.32 15.50 17.90
N SER A 128 20.32 15.85 19.18
CA SER A 128 19.74 17.08 19.75
C SER A 128 18.22 17.28 19.62
N SER A 129 17.46 16.80 20.60
CA SER A 129 16.45 17.63 21.26
C SER A 129 16.08 17.03 22.62
N ASP A 130 15.94 17.88 23.62
CA ASP A 130 15.56 17.62 25.03
C ASP A 130 14.18 16.94 25.23
N GLY A 131 13.60 16.36 24.17
CA GLY A 131 12.34 15.63 24.19
C GLY A 131 12.54 14.24 23.60
N GLY A 132 13.02 13.31 24.43
CA GLY A 132 13.22 11.92 24.01
C GLY A 132 11.96 11.30 23.44
N LEU A 133 12.11 10.44 22.43
CA LEU A 133 10.99 9.66 21.91
C LEU A 133 10.37 8.82 23.03
N PRO A 134 9.03 8.66 23.05
CA PRO A 134 8.38 7.76 23.99
C PRO A 134 8.96 6.35 23.88
N ALA A 135 9.06 5.66 25.02
CA ALA A 135 9.49 4.28 25.04
C ALA A 135 8.56 3.42 24.16
N LEU A 136 9.13 2.67 23.24
CA LEU A 136 8.37 1.80 22.36
C LEU A 136 7.69 0.67 23.16
N ARG A 137 6.42 0.41 22.86
CA ARG A 137 5.66 -0.73 23.41
C ARG A 137 6.23 -2.06 22.91
N SER A 138 5.87 -3.15 23.59
CA SER A 138 6.34 -4.49 23.22
C SER A 138 5.89 -4.87 21.80
N ASN A 139 6.58 -5.85 21.18
CA ASN A 139 6.21 -6.32 19.84
C ASN A 139 4.79 -6.89 19.80
N GLU A 140 4.39 -7.60 20.86
CA GLU A 140 3.06 -8.20 20.97
C GLU A 140 1.97 -7.13 21.06
N GLU A 141 2.15 -6.12 21.92
CA GLU A 141 1.22 -4.99 22.02
C GLU A 141 1.13 -4.19 20.72
N ALA A 142 2.27 -3.95 20.07
CA ALA A 142 2.31 -3.23 18.80
C ALA A 142 1.59 -4.01 17.68
N ALA A 143 1.84 -5.32 17.58
CA ALA A 143 1.19 -6.18 16.59
C ALA A 143 -0.33 -6.26 16.82
N ALA A 144 -0.76 -6.42 18.08
CA ALA A 144 -2.18 -6.42 18.44
C ALA A 144 -2.86 -5.09 18.10
N ALA A 145 -2.24 -3.97 18.51
CA ALA A 145 -2.78 -2.64 18.22
C ALA A 145 -2.83 -2.33 16.72
N LEU A 146 -1.83 -2.77 15.94
CA LEU A 146 -1.84 -2.64 14.49
C LEU A 146 -2.98 -3.45 13.87
N ALA A 147 -3.16 -4.70 14.29
CA ALA A 147 -4.23 -5.58 13.80
C ALA A 147 -5.61 -4.97 14.07
N GLU A 148 -5.83 -4.41 15.26
CA GLU A 148 -7.07 -3.68 15.58
C GLU A 148 -7.26 -2.41 14.74
N CYS A 149 -6.17 -1.71 14.40
CA CYS A 149 -6.21 -0.49 13.59
C CYS A 149 -6.34 -0.78 12.09
N LEU A 150 -6.05 -1.99 11.63
CA LEU A 150 -6.12 -2.37 10.22
C LEU A 150 -7.57 -2.63 9.81
N ASN A 151 -8.17 -1.65 9.14
CA ASN A 151 -9.53 -1.77 8.63
C ASN A 151 -9.54 -2.46 7.25
N VAL A 152 -9.60 -3.80 7.26
CA VAL A 152 -9.68 -4.61 6.03
C VAL A 152 -10.94 -4.27 5.21
N GLY A 153 -12.06 -3.98 5.86
CA GLY A 153 -13.29 -3.56 5.18
C GLY A 153 -13.09 -2.28 4.37
N ALA A 154 -12.41 -1.28 4.92
CA ALA A 154 -12.09 -0.05 4.20
C ALA A 154 -11.16 -0.30 3.00
N LEU A 155 -10.20 -1.22 3.12
CA LEU A 155 -9.33 -1.60 2.00
C LEU A 155 -10.11 -2.31 0.88
N VAL A 156 -11.04 -3.21 1.24
CA VAL A 156 -11.97 -3.85 0.29
C VAL A 156 -12.78 -2.79 -0.45
N MET A 157 -13.33 -1.81 0.27
CA MET A 157 -14.11 -0.73 -0.33
C MET A 157 -13.26 0.21 -1.18
N GLU A 158 -11.99 0.46 -0.84
CA GLU A 158 -11.06 1.24 -1.66
C GLU A 158 -10.79 0.54 -3.00
N LEU A 159 -10.48 -0.76 -2.98
CA LEU A 159 -10.28 -1.53 -4.21
C LEU A 159 -11.56 -1.58 -5.06
N LEU A 160 -12.70 -1.80 -4.42
CA LEU A 160 -14.00 -1.81 -5.08
C LEU A 160 -14.29 -0.46 -5.77
N ALA A 161 -14.09 0.64 -5.05
CA ALA A 161 -14.34 1.99 -5.57
C ALA A 161 -13.41 2.33 -6.75
N ASP A 162 -12.15 1.90 -6.70
CA ASP A 162 -11.20 2.12 -7.79
C ASP A 162 -11.57 1.32 -9.05
N VAL A 163 -11.92 0.03 -8.90
CA VAL A 163 -12.31 -0.83 -10.02
C VAL A 163 -13.67 -0.43 -10.61
N ASN A 164 -14.64 -0.09 -9.76
CA ASN A 164 -16.00 0.24 -10.20
C ASN A 164 -16.17 1.72 -10.55
N ARG A 165 -15.07 2.48 -10.60
CA ARG A 165 -15.05 3.90 -10.95
C ARG A 165 -15.70 4.14 -12.31
N LEU A 166 -16.46 5.24 -12.42
CA LEU A 166 -17.15 5.64 -13.64
C LEU A 166 -16.16 5.92 -14.78
N PRO A 167 -16.55 5.72 -16.06
CA PRO A 167 -15.67 6.01 -17.20
C PRO A 167 -15.19 7.46 -17.26
N SER A 168 -16.01 8.42 -16.82
CA SER A 168 -15.66 9.84 -16.75
C SER A 168 -14.52 10.16 -15.78
N GLU A 169 -14.20 9.23 -14.87
CA GLU A 169 -13.16 9.38 -13.86
C GLU A 169 -12.00 8.39 -14.09
N ALA A 170 -11.95 7.75 -15.27
CA ALA A 170 -10.97 6.69 -15.55
C ALA A 170 -9.51 7.13 -15.35
N ASP A 171 -9.21 8.43 -15.52
CA ASP A 171 -7.87 9.00 -15.36
C ASP A 171 -7.31 8.87 -13.93
N ASP A 172 -8.17 8.81 -12.92
CA ASP A 172 -7.77 8.70 -11.51
C ASP A 172 -7.74 7.26 -11.01
N ARG A 173 -8.04 6.30 -11.90
CA ARG A 173 -7.98 4.88 -11.59
C ARG A 173 -6.55 4.44 -11.33
N GLN A 174 -6.35 3.63 -10.28
CA GLN A 174 -5.05 3.09 -9.93
C GLN A 174 -4.85 1.65 -10.40
N VAL A 175 -5.94 0.90 -10.54
CA VAL A 175 -5.99 -0.46 -11.07
C VAL A 175 -6.14 -0.43 -12.58
N ASP A 176 -5.24 -1.15 -13.27
CA ASP A 176 -5.41 -1.41 -14.69
C ASP A 176 -6.45 -2.53 -14.89
N LEU A 177 -7.54 -2.24 -15.59
CA LEU A 177 -8.64 -3.19 -15.79
C LEU A 177 -8.25 -4.37 -16.70
N GLY A 178 -7.33 -4.15 -17.65
CA GLY A 178 -6.83 -5.21 -18.52
C GLY A 178 -6.10 -6.28 -17.73
N SER A 179 -5.09 -5.89 -16.96
CA SER A 179 -4.33 -6.79 -16.09
C SER A 179 -5.16 -7.37 -14.94
N LEU A 180 -6.22 -6.68 -14.47
CA LEU A 180 -7.19 -7.29 -13.57
C LEU A 180 -7.96 -8.43 -14.27
N SER A 181 -8.35 -8.25 -15.52
CA SER A 181 -9.04 -9.29 -16.31
C SER A 181 -8.14 -10.51 -16.52
N GLU A 182 -6.90 -10.28 -16.94
CA GLU A 182 -5.88 -11.32 -17.13
C GLU A 182 -5.62 -12.07 -15.82
N TRP A 183 -5.37 -11.34 -14.73
CA TRP A 183 -5.19 -11.94 -13.40
C TRP A 183 -6.41 -12.77 -12.97
N ALA A 184 -7.62 -12.28 -13.23
CA ALA A 184 -8.85 -12.97 -12.87
C ALA A 184 -9.04 -14.25 -13.68
N GLU A 185 -8.63 -14.26 -14.95
CA GLU A 185 -8.65 -15.46 -15.78
C GLU A 185 -7.68 -16.52 -15.25
N GLU A 186 -6.42 -16.14 -15.00
CA GLU A 186 -5.41 -17.04 -14.42
C GLU A 186 -5.80 -17.57 -13.04
N ALA A 187 -6.44 -16.73 -12.23
CA ALA A 187 -6.81 -17.07 -10.87
C ALA A 187 -8.16 -17.82 -10.76
N GLY A 188 -8.92 -17.92 -11.86
CA GLY A 188 -10.24 -18.58 -11.91
C GLY A 188 -11.38 -17.74 -11.33
N PHE A 189 -11.29 -16.41 -11.38
CA PHE A 189 -12.22 -15.43 -10.81
C PHE A 189 -13.00 -14.62 -11.85
N ARG A 190 -13.00 -15.05 -13.12
CA ARG A 190 -13.58 -14.26 -14.22
C ARG A 190 -15.05 -13.91 -13.99
N ARG A 191 -15.87 -14.77 -13.38
CA ARG A 191 -17.29 -14.48 -13.16
C ARG A 191 -17.52 -13.47 -12.04
N GLU A 192 -16.58 -13.35 -11.11
CA GLU A 192 -16.67 -12.46 -9.96
C GLU A 192 -16.08 -11.07 -10.20
N VAL A 193 -15.30 -10.93 -11.29
CA VAL A 193 -14.63 -9.69 -11.70
C VAL A 193 -15.38 -8.98 -12.82
N PHE A 194 -16.38 -9.63 -13.43
CA PHE A 194 -17.29 -9.02 -14.41
C PHE A 194 -18.70 -8.99 -13.82
N TYR A 195 -19.54 -8.09 -14.31
CA TYR A 195 -20.93 -8.00 -13.86
C TYR A 195 -21.72 -9.24 -14.28
N ASP A 196 -22.34 -9.89 -13.31
CA ASP A 196 -23.19 -11.08 -13.51
C ASP A 196 -24.65 -10.67 -13.31
N ALA A 197 -25.41 -10.59 -14.41
CA ALA A 197 -26.82 -10.19 -14.39
C ALA A 197 -27.69 -11.14 -13.56
N ASP A 198 -27.34 -12.43 -13.49
CA ASP A 198 -28.04 -13.42 -12.66
C ASP A 198 -27.81 -13.18 -11.16
N LYS A 199 -26.79 -12.36 -10.83
CA LYS A 199 -26.41 -11.99 -9.46
C LYS A 199 -26.39 -10.48 -9.24
N ALA A 200 -27.19 -9.72 -10.00
CA ALA A 200 -27.23 -8.26 -9.94
C ALA A 200 -27.34 -7.68 -8.50
N LEU A 201 -28.09 -8.35 -7.62
CA LEU A 201 -28.28 -7.96 -6.22
C LEU A 201 -26.96 -7.87 -5.42
N LEU A 202 -25.93 -8.61 -5.84
CA LEU A 202 -24.65 -8.65 -5.14
C LEU A 202 -23.80 -7.40 -5.43
N TYR A 203 -24.00 -6.75 -6.57
CA TYR A 203 -23.14 -5.67 -7.05
C TYR A 203 -23.54 -4.28 -6.55
N GLY A 204 -24.74 -4.13 -5.99
CA GLY A 204 -25.27 -2.86 -5.49
C GLY A 204 -25.68 -1.86 -6.59
N SER A 205 -25.04 -1.92 -7.76
CA SER A 205 -25.41 -1.17 -8.96
C SER A 205 -25.06 -1.94 -10.24
N ARG A 206 -25.65 -1.52 -11.36
CA ARG A 206 -25.34 -2.04 -12.69
C ARG A 206 -24.26 -1.15 -13.33
N PRO A 207 -23.21 -1.72 -13.95
CA PRO A 207 -22.21 -0.94 -14.66
C PRO A 207 -22.81 -0.28 -15.91
N ALA A 208 -22.18 0.81 -16.36
CA ALA A 208 -22.52 1.44 -17.64
C ALA A 208 -22.11 0.59 -18.87
N ASP A 209 -21.12 -0.29 -18.70
CA ASP A 209 -20.60 -1.20 -19.72
C ASP A 209 -20.37 -2.59 -19.09
N GLU A 210 -21.22 -3.55 -19.44
CA GLU A 210 -21.16 -4.94 -18.92
C GLU A 210 -19.97 -5.73 -19.46
N GLY A 211 -19.32 -5.25 -20.53
CA GLY A 211 -18.13 -5.88 -21.10
C GLY A 211 -16.84 -5.61 -20.33
N ARG A 212 -16.89 -4.75 -19.30
CA ARG A 212 -15.72 -4.35 -18.51
C ARG A 212 -15.70 -5.03 -17.15
N PRO A 213 -14.51 -5.16 -16.54
CA PRO A 213 -14.42 -5.55 -15.15
C PRO A 213 -15.25 -4.65 -14.26
N PHE A 214 -16.06 -5.29 -13.43
CA PHE A 214 -16.90 -4.68 -12.43
C PHE A 214 -16.92 -5.62 -11.23
N LEU A 215 -16.26 -5.21 -10.16
CA LEU A 215 -15.91 -6.06 -9.04
C LEU A 215 -17.08 -6.14 -8.05
N HIS A 216 -17.35 -7.35 -7.57
CA HIS A 216 -18.27 -7.59 -6.46
C HIS A 216 -17.54 -7.43 -5.11
N PRO A 217 -18.17 -6.89 -4.03
CA PRO A 217 -17.54 -6.76 -2.70
C PRO A 217 -16.86 -8.03 -2.16
N LEU A 218 -17.48 -9.21 -2.23
CA LEU A 218 -16.83 -10.45 -1.77
C LEU A 218 -15.65 -10.83 -2.68
N ALA A 219 -15.73 -10.50 -3.97
CA ALA A 219 -14.65 -10.74 -4.91
C ALA A 219 -13.44 -9.88 -4.54
N ALA A 220 -13.64 -8.60 -4.23
CA ALA A 220 -12.60 -7.70 -3.74
C ALA A 220 -11.90 -8.25 -2.48
N ALA A 221 -12.67 -8.78 -1.52
CA ALA A 221 -12.10 -9.42 -0.34
C ALA A 221 -11.26 -10.68 -0.68
N LYS A 222 -11.77 -11.55 -1.56
CA LYS A 222 -11.04 -12.76 -2.00
C LYS A 222 -9.77 -12.43 -2.77
N VAL A 223 -9.82 -11.40 -3.61
CA VAL A 223 -8.69 -10.88 -4.38
C VAL A 223 -7.59 -10.40 -3.44
N LEU A 224 -7.91 -9.53 -2.48
CA LEU A 224 -6.97 -9.05 -1.48
C LEU A 224 -6.41 -10.19 -0.64
N HIS A 225 -7.25 -11.12 -0.19
CA HIS A 225 -6.79 -12.28 0.56
C HIS A 225 -5.80 -13.12 -0.25
N ARG A 226 -6.08 -13.39 -1.53
CA ARG A 226 -5.21 -14.22 -2.38
C ARG A 226 -3.87 -13.55 -2.70
N LEU A 227 -3.87 -12.24 -2.91
CA LEU A 227 -2.64 -11.48 -3.15
C LEU A 227 -1.80 -11.43 -1.88
N LEU A 228 -2.39 -11.01 -0.76
CA LEU A 228 -1.66 -10.80 0.49
C LEU A 228 -1.26 -12.10 1.20
N ALA A 229 -2.06 -13.17 1.08
CA ALA A 229 -1.70 -14.48 1.64
C ALA A 229 -0.58 -15.17 0.83
N ARG A 230 -0.50 -14.92 -0.49
CA ARG A 230 0.62 -15.41 -1.31
C ARG A 230 1.94 -14.76 -0.91
N ASP A 231 1.92 -13.47 -0.60
CA ASP A 231 3.12 -12.77 -0.13
C ASP A 231 3.60 -13.30 1.22
N ILE A 232 2.69 -13.66 2.13
CA ILE A 232 3.03 -14.33 3.40
C ILE A 232 3.59 -15.74 3.16
N ALA A 233 2.96 -16.53 2.28
CA ALA A 233 3.39 -17.89 2.00
C ALA A 233 4.77 -17.96 1.32
N ALA A 234 5.03 -17.07 0.36
CA ALA A 234 6.32 -16.95 -0.32
C ALA A 234 7.44 -16.52 0.65
N ALA A 235 7.15 -15.58 1.55
CA ALA A 235 8.09 -15.16 2.59
C ALA A 235 8.40 -16.28 3.60
N THR A 236 7.47 -17.23 3.83
CA THR A 236 7.69 -18.37 4.73
C THR A 236 8.30 -19.61 4.07
N SER A 237 8.32 -19.72 2.73
CA SER A 237 8.95 -20.86 2.05
C SER A 237 10.45 -20.67 1.76
N GLU A 238 10.96 -19.46 1.96
CA GLU A 238 12.38 -19.10 1.80
C GLU A 238 13.14 -18.99 3.14
N ALA A 239 12.48 -19.31 4.27
CA ALA A 239 13.06 -19.37 5.62
C ALA A 239 13.24 -20.82 6.09
#